data_AF-A0A975F2T7-F1
#
_entry.id   AF-A0A975F2T7-F1
#
_cell.length_a   1.000
_cell.length_b   1.000
_cell.length_c   1.000
_cell.angle_alpha   90.00
_cell.angle_beta   90.00
_cell.angle_gamma   90.00
#
_symmetry.space_group_name_H-M   'P 1'
#
loop_
_entity.id
_entity.type
_entity.pdbx_description
1 polymer ?
#
loop_
_entity_poly.entity_id
_entity_poly.type
_entity_poly.pdbx_seq_one_letter_code
_entity_poly.pdbx_strand_id
1 'polypeptide(L)'
;MARQNRNTDASIKREIMGSAFWAHYQCLDTVRRGGCKKECDRCLLNVSNFKLKPEEEASVIFDARNKYRVDRERKQYADIESTAHFIVSLLLISFTLFIGAKIVSFLKAVGRAIMWNETVLDEQFEPVTEADDEVPTWEIGIYKDMEQKNGKMFFFFLQDDLDTVRECVTDRIKDGQINCMDYAIAFYILANNSRAPMGSARIIANDKINHVFIGVIIDDEWVFIEPQARSAGWCRMEQVWKDRTDLVYDPRYNYDVTEYMWHKYKYDRWDKTLLVRPPIYNGKE
;
A
#
# COMPACT_ATOMS: atom_id res chain seq x y z
N MET A 1 55.30 46.96 51.55
CA MET A 1 55.73 46.27 50.31
C MET A 1 55.52 44.75 50.33
N ALA A 2 55.72 44.03 51.45
CA ALA A 2 55.57 42.56 51.49
C ALA A 2 54.16 41.98 51.19
N ARG A 3 53.09 42.80 51.29
CA ARG A 3 51.70 42.37 51.07
C ARG A 3 51.31 42.32 49.58
N GLN A 4 51.95 43.11 48.73
CA GLN A 4 51.69 43.11 47.28
C GLN A 4 52.28 41.87 46.58
N ASN A 5 53.47 41.41 46.99
CA ASN A 5 54.11 40.22 46.38
C ASN A 5 53.36 38.90 46.65
N ARG A 6 52.70 38.75 47.82
CA ARG A 6 51.96 37.52 48.12
C ARG A 6 50.74 37.33 47.21
N ASN A 7 50.12 38.42 46.76
CA ASN A 7 48.97 38.36 45.88
C ASN A 7 49.36 37.99 44.45
N THR A 8 50.52 38.43 43.97
CA THR A 8 51.03 38.08 42.64
C THR A 8 51.41 36.60 42.56
N ASP A 9 52.11 36.06 43.55
CA ASP A 9 52.53 34.64 43.55
C ASP A 9 51.33 33.69 43.60
N ALA A 10 50.32 34.02 44.41
CA ALA A 10 49.07 33.26 44.49
C ALA A 10 48.22 33.37 43.21
N SER A 11 48.35 34.45 42.44
CA SER A 11 47.69 34.60 41.14
C SER A 11 48.38 33.75 40.08
N ILE A 12 49.70 33.85 39.97
CA ILE A 12 50.51 33.07 39.02
C ILE A 12 50.31 31.57 39.25
N LYS A 13 50.34 31.14 40.53
CA LYS A 13 50.12 29.73 40.87
C LYS A 13 48.74 29.23 40.42
N ARG A 14 47.68 30.02 40.64
CA ARG A 14 46.32 29.67 40.17
C ARG A 14 46.25 29.56 38.66
N GLU A 15 46.92 30.45 37.94
CA GLU A 15 46.99 30.42 36.49
C GLU A 15 47.69 29.15 35.98
N ILE A 16 48.85 28.80 36.54
CA ILE A 16 49.58 27.57 36.20
C ILE A 16 48.72 26.33 36.47
N MET A 17 48.06 26.25 37.63
CA MET A 17 47.15 25.14 37.94
C MET A 17 45.97 25.07 36.96
N GLY A 18 45.40 26.22 36.58
CA GLY A 18 44.34 26.30 35.58
C GLY A 18 44.80 25.81 34.20
N SER A 19 46.00 26.21 33.75
CA SER A 19 46.57 25.74 32.48
C SER A 19 46.84 24.23 32.49
N ALA A 20 47.40 23.71 33.60
CA ALA A 20 47.66 22.28 33.78
C ALA A 20 46.37 21.46 33.76
N PHE A 21 45.30 21.98 34.40
CA PHE A 21 43.96 21.38 34.38
C PHE A 21 43.41 21.25 32.96
N TRP A 22 43.42 22.34 32.18
CA TRP A 22 42.92 22.32 30.80
C TRP A 22 43.78 21.45 29.88
N ALA A 23 45.09 21.42 30.10
CA ALA A 23 46.00 20.52 29.39
C ALA A 23 45.62 19.04 29.62
N HIS A 24 45.42 18.63 30.89
CA HIS A 24 44.99 17.26 31.17
C HIS A 24 43.59 16.94 30.62
N TYR A 25 42.66 17.89 30.72
CA TYR A 25 41.32 17.74 30.14
C TYR A 25 41.38 17.50 28.62
N GLN A 26 42.18 18.28 27.90
CA GLN A 26 42.39 18.11 26.45
C GLN A 26 43.12 16.80 26.11
N CYS A 27 44.01 16.33 26.99
CA CYS A 27 44.65 15.03 26.85
C CYS A 27 43.60 13.90 26.87
N LEU A 28 42.70 13.91 27.85
CA LEU A 28 41.60 12.94 27.96
C LEU A 28 40.70 12.95 26.71
N ASP A 29 40.39 14.14 26.18
CA ASP A 29 39.60 14.28 24.96
C ASP A 29 40.32 13.72 23.73
N THR A 30 41.61 14.00 23.61
CA THR A 30 42.46 13.54 22.49
C THR A 30 42.63 12.02 22.50
N VAL A 31 42.83 11.42 23.68
CA VAL A 31 42.88 9.96 23.88
C VAL A 31 41.57 9.33 23.43
N ARG A 32 40.42 9.88 23.86
CA ARG A 32 39.10 9.35 23.48
C ARG A 32 38.88 9.38 21.97
N ARG A 33 39.27 10.47 21.29
CA ARG A 33 39.13 10.61 19.84
C ARG A 33 40.12 9.75 19.04
N GLY A 34 40.99 8.98 19.70
CA GLY A 34 42.00 8.15 19.05
C GLY A 34 43.20 8.95 18.52
N GLY A 35 43.36 10.22 18.90
CA GLY A 35 44.43 11.09 18.42
C GLY A 35 45.74 11.01 19.22
N CYS A 36 45.78 10.24 20.31
CA CYS A 36 46.95 10.17 21.19
C CYS A 36 48.05 9.25 20.61
N LYS A 37 49.25 9.79 20.42
CA LYS A 37 50.44 9.05 19.93
C LYS A 37 51.21 8.29 21.01
N LYS A 38 50.77 8.34 22.27
CA LYS A 38 51.43 7.72 23.45
C LYS A 38 52.85 8.23 23.78
N GLU A 39 53.30 9.32 23.15
CA GLU A 39 54.57 9.99 23.46
C GLU A 39 54.40 11.04 24.59
N CYS A 40 54.06 10.59 25.80
CA CYS A 40 53.68 11.49 26.91
C CYS A 40 54.80 12.46 27.31
N ASP A 41 56.06 12.05 27.27
CA ASP A 41 57.21 12.86 27.71
C ASP A 41 57.43 14.09 26.82
N ARG A 42 56.96 14.05 25.57
CA ARG A 42 57.04 15.15 24.60
C ARG A 42 55.70 15.84 24.37
N CYS A 43 54.64 15.40 25.06
CA CYS A 43 53.30 15.90 24.85
C CYS A 43 53.13 17.25 25.55
N LEU A 44 52.70 18.28 24.81
CA LEU A 44 52.37 19.60 25.37
C LEU A 44 51.24 19.55 26.42
N LEU A 45 50.44 18.48 26.39
CA LEU A 45 49.32 18.26 27.32
C LEU A 45 49.74 17.48 28.58
N ASN A 46 51.03 17.14 28.72
CA ASN A 46 51.54 16.46 29.91
C ASN A 46 51.61 17.43 31.10
N VAL A 47 50.94 17.07 32.21
CA VAL A 47 50.83 17.89 33.42
C VAL A 47 52.19 18.10 34.09
N SER A 48 53.12 17.14 33.97
CA SER A 48 54.44 17.24 34.56
C SER A 48 55.27 18.40 33.97
N ASN A 49 54.92 18.92 32.79
CA ASN A 49 55.57 20.10 32.18
C ASN A 49 55.30 21.41 32.94
N PHE A 50 54.29 21.44 33.82
CA PHE A 50 53.88 22.64 34.57
C PHE A 50 54.64 22.83 35.88
N LYS A 51 55.60 21.95 36.21
CA LYS A 51 56.46 22.02 37.41
C LYS A 51 55.66 22.12 38.73
N LEU A 52 54.52 21.46 38.78
CA LEU A 52 53.68 21.36 39.97
C LEU A 52 54.33 20.46 41.02
N LYS A 53 53.98 20.63 42.30
CA LYS A 53 54.31 19.63 43.31
C LYS A 53 53.50 18.35 43.07
N PRO A 54 53.98 17.17 43.51
CA PRO A 54 53.27 15.91 43.30
C PRO A 54 51.82 15.93 43.80
N GLU A 55 51.53 16.56 44.94
CA GLU A 55 50.17 16.70 45.47
C GLU A 55 49.27 17.61 44.61
N GLU A 56 49.86 18.64 44.01
CA GLU A 56 49.15 19.59 43.13
C GLU A 56 48.85 18.94 41.77
N GLU A 57 49.81 18.22 41.21
CA GLU A 57 49.65 17.44 39.99
C GLU A 57 48.55 16.38 40.14
N ALA A 58 48.58 15.61 41.24
CA ALA A 58 47.55 14.62 41.53
C ALA A 58 46.16 15.24 41.64
N SER A 59 46.05 16.38 42.32
CA SER A 59 44.79 17.15 42.45
C SER A 59 44.28 17.63 41.09
N VAL A 60 45.14 18.25 40.28
CA VAL A 60 44.81 18.74 38.94
C VAL A 60 44.33 17.61 38.02
N ILE A 61 45.02 16.46 38.04
CA ILE A 61 44.64 15.28 37.27
C ILE A 61 43.27 14.75 37.71
N PHE A 62 43.04 14.65 39.02
CA PHE A 62 41.78 14.17 39.59
C PHE A 62 40.61 15.09 39.20
N ASP A 63 40.76 16.40 39.41
CA ASP A 63 39.73 17.38 39.10
C ASP A 63 39.41 17.42 37.59
N ALA A 64 40.44 17.39 36.75
CA ALA A 64 40.28 17.38 35.30
C ALA A 64 39.56 16.11 34.82
N ARG A 65 39.91 14.93 35.39
CA ARG A 65 39.20 13.67 35.10
C ARG A 65 37.74 13.72 35.54
N ASN A 66 37.47 14.23 36.74
CA ASN A 66 36.11 14.32 37.24
C ASN A 66 35.26 15.26 36.38
N LYS A 67 35.78 16.45 36.04
CA LYS A 67 35.10 17.37 35.13
C LYS A 67 34.90 16.75 33.74
N TYR A 68 35.92 16.10 33.18
CA TYR A 68 35.82 15.45 31.87
C TYR A 68 34.74 14.38 31.85
N ARG A 69 34.63 13.56 32.90
CA ARG A 69 33.57 12.56 33.04
C ARG A 69 32.18 13.21 33.04
N VAL A 70 31.96 14.24 33.86
CA VAL A 70 30.67 14.94 33.94
C VAL A 70 30.31 15.62 32.62
N ASP A 71 31.24 16.34 32.00
CA ASP A 71 31.02 17.00 30.71
C ASP A 71 30.74 15.96 29.59
N ARG A 72 31.39 14.79 29.67
CA ARG A 72 31.15 13.68 28.73
C ARG A 72 29.76 13.11 28.88
N GLU A 73 29.33 12.80 30.10
CA GLU A 73 27.98 12.28 30.36
C GLU A 73 26.95 13.27 29.85
N ARG A 74 27.13 14.57 30.14
CA ARG A 74 26.25 15.63 29.64
C ARG A 74 26.18 15.70 28.12
N LYS A 75 27.32 15.61 27.42
CA LYS A 75 27.35 15.56 25.94
C LYS A 75 26.65 14.32 25.40
N GLN A 76 26.87 13.16 26.02
CA GLN A 76 26.22 11.93 25.60
C GLN A 76 24.69 12.00 25.76
N TYR A 77 24.20 12.57 26.86
CA TYR A 77 22.76 12.83 27.02
C TYR A 77 22.22 13.82 25.99
N ALA A 78 22.94 14.91 25.72
CA ALA A 78 22.53 15.89 24.70
C ALA A 78 22.49 15.29 23.28
N ASP A 79 23.45 14.43 22.93
CA ASP A 79 23.48 13.73 21.64
C ASP A 79 22.31 12.74 21.53
N ILE A 80 21.99 12.01 22.59
CA ILE A 80 20.85 11.08 22.64
C ILE A 80 19.54 11.86 22.52
N GLU A 81 19.38 12.96 23.27
CA GLU A 81 18.19 13.82 23.24
C GLU A 81 17.99 14.43 21.84
N SER A 82 19.06 14.98 21.24
CA SER A 82 19.03 15.51 19.88
C SER A 82 18.63 14.44 18.85
N THR A 83 19.20 13.24 18.96
CA THR A 83 18.87 12.11 18.08
C THR A 83 17.41 11.68 18.26
N ALA A 84 16.92 11.62 19.50
CA ALA A 84 15.54 11.28 19.79
C ALA A 84 14.57 12.31 19.21
N HIS A 85 14.83 13.61 19.37
CA HIS A 85 14.02 14.67 18.77
C HIS A 85 14.00 14.60 17.24
N PHE A 86 15.13 14.27 16.61
CA PHE A 86 15.22 14.09 15.17
C PHE A 86 14.35 12.92 14.69
N ILE A 87 14.42 11.77 15.36
CA ILE A 87 13.58 10.60 15.05
C ILE A 87 12.09 10.91 15.23
N VAL A 88 11.71 11.54 16.35
CA VAL A 88 10.31 11.93 16.61
C VAL A 88 9.79 12.88 15.53
N SER A 89 10.61 13.85 15.10
CA SER A 89 10.24 14.77 14.02
C SER A 89 10.00 14.06 12.69
N LEU A 90 10.84 13.07 12.33
CA LEU A 90 10.64 12.28 11.12
C LEU A 90 9.35 11.46 11.17
N LEU A 91 9.02 10.87 12.32
CA LEU A 91 7.77 10.13 12.51
C LEU A 91 6.55 11.04 12.36
N LEU A 92 6.59 12.24 12.93
CA LEU A 92 5.50 13.23 12.79
C LEU A 92 5.29 13.68 11.36
N ILE A 93 6.38 13.93 10.61
CA ILE A 93 6.31 14.28 9.18
C ILE A 93 5.69 13.13 8.39
N SER A 94 6.17 11.89 8.59
CA SER A 94 5.65 10.71 7.91
C SER A 94 4.15 10.49 8.19
N PHE A 95 3.73 10.62 9.45
CA PHE A 95 2.34 10.51 9.85
C PHE A 95 1.45 11.58 9.23
N THR A 96 1.93 12.83 9.17
CA THR A 96 1.21 13.94 8.55
C THR A 96 1.01 13.71 7.05
N LEU A 97 2.05 13.23 6.35
CA LEU A 97 1.95 12.90 4.92
C LEU A 97 0.98 11.74 4.67
N PHE A 98 0.99 10.72 5.53
CA PHE A 98 0.06 9.59 5.44
C PHE A 98 -1.40 10.04 5.62
N ILE A 99 -1.68 10.83 6.65
CA ILE A 99 -3.03 11.40 6.87
C ILE A 99 -3.44 12.26 5.68
N GLY A 100 -2.56 13.14 5.19
CA GLY A 100 -2.83 13.98 4.03
C GLY A 100 -3.22 13.17 2.80
N ALA A 101 -2.49 12.09 2.49
CA ALA A 101 -2.81 11.20 1.39
C ALA A 101 -4.17 10.51 1.55
N LYS A 102 -4.52 10.07 2.77
CA LYS A 102 -5.83 9.45 3.06
C LYS A 102 -6.97 10.45 2.95
N ILE A 103 -6.81 11.68 3.44
CA ILE A 103 -7.82 12.75 3.30
C ILE A 103 -8.07 13.06 1.82
N VAL A 104 -7.02 13.21 1.01
CA VAL A 104 -7.17 13.45 -0.44
C VAL A 104 -7.90 12.29 -1.11
N SER A 105 -7.58 11.04 -0.77
CA SER A 105 -8.28 9.87 -1.29
C SER A 105 -9.76 9.84 -0.90
N PHE A 106 -10.07 10.20 0.35
CA PHE A 106 -11.43 10.27 0.86
C PHE A 106 -12.23 11.38 0.17
N LEU A 107 -11.67 12.59 0.05
CA LEU A 107 -12.32 13.70 -0.65
C LEU A 107 -12.62 13.37 -2.12
N LYS A 108 -11.71 12.65 -2.80
CA LYS A 108 -11.95 12.14 -4.16
C LYS A 108 -13.10 11.12 -4.20
N ALA A 109 -13.23 10.26 -3.19
CA ALA A 109 -14.33 9.32 -3.09
C ALA A 109 -15.67 10.03 -2.85
N VAL A 110 -15.71 11.00 -1.92
CA VAL A 110 -16.91 11.80 -1.63
C VAL A 110 -17.34 12.63 -2.83
N GLY A 111 -16.40 13.31 -3.51
CA GLY A 111 -16.71 14.09 -4.71
C GLY A 111 -17.35 13.24 -5.82
N ARG A 112 -16.90 11.98 -5.99
CA ARG A 112 -17.52 11.04 -6.92
C ARG A 112 -18.92 10.61 -6.48
N ALA A 113 -19.12 10.37 -5.18
CA ALA A 113 -20.44 9.99 -4.64
C ALA A 113 -21.48 11.10 -4.77
N ILE A 114 -21.09 12.38 -4.64
CA ILE A 114 -22.01 13.52 -4.82
C ILE A 114 -22.45 13.65 -6.28
N MET A 115 -21.53 13.52 -7.25
CA MET A 115 -21.90 13.53 -8.67
C MET A 115 -22.81 12.35 -9.05
N TRP A 116 -22.70 11.23 -8.34
CA TRP A 116 -23.56 10.05 -8.51
C TRP A 116 -25.01 10.28 -8.10
N ASN A 117 -25.26 11.20 -7.17
CA ASN A 117 -26.60 11.44 -6.67
C ASN A 117 -27.39 12.44 -7.53
N GLU A 118 -26.74 13.17 -8.43
CA GLU A 118 -27.40 14.12 -9.35
C GLU A 118 -27.86 13.48 -10.66
N THR A 119 -27.35 12.29 -11.04
CA THR A 119 -27.64 11.67 -12.34
C THR A 119 -28.70 10.57 -12.34
N VAL A 120 -29.24 10.15 -11.18
CA VAL A 120 -30.14 8.97 -11.08
C VAL A 120 -31.63 9.34 -10.93
N LEU A 121 -32.01 10.61 -11.03
CA LEU A 121 -33.37 11.04 -10.70
C LEU A 121 -34.40 11.09 -11.84
N ASP A 122 -34.10 10.68 -13.09
CA ASP A 122 -35.06 10.91 -14.19
C ASP A 122 -35.30 9.79 -15.23
N GLU A 123 -34.80 8.56 -15.04
CA GLU A 123 -35.21 7.43 -15.90
C GLU A 123 -36.13 6.47 -15.15
N GLN A 124 -37.41 6.81 -15.13
CA GLN A 124 -38.49 5.86 -14.84
C GLN A 124 -38.52 4.80 -15.95
N PHE A 125 -37.99 3.62 -15.65
CA PHE A 125 -38.20 2.44 -16.48
C PHE A 125 -39.65 1.96 -16.32
N GLU A 126 -40.39 1.90 -17.41
CA GLU A 126 -41.67 1.20 -17.44
C GLU A 126 -41.41 -0.32 -17.28
N PRO A 127 -42.11 -0.99 -16.36
CA PRO A 127 -41.97 -2.43 -16.17
C PRO A 127 -42.43 -3.15 -17.45
N VAL A 128 -41.57 -4.01 -17.98
CA VAL A 128 -41.93 -4.94 -19.06
C VAL A 128 -43.04 -5.84 -18.52
N THR A 129 -44.25 -5.58 -18.99
CA THR A 129 -45.43 -6.38 -18.69
C THR A 129 -45.24 -7.80 -19.19
N GLU A 130 -45.62 -8.72 -18.32
CA GLU A 130 -45.69 -10.17 -18.45
C GLU A 130 -45.92 -10.65 -19.89
N ALA A 131 -44.93 -11.39 -20.41
CA ALA A 131 -45.07 -12.22 -21.60
C ALA A 131 -45.05 -13.68 -21.15
N ASP A 132 -46.24 -14.27 -21.16
CA ASP A 132 -46.63 -15.68 -21.31
C ASP A 132 -45.67 -16.81 -20.85
N ASP A 133 -46.24 -17.65 -19.98
CA ASP A 133 -45.73 -18.82 -19.25
C ASP A 133 -45.18 -20.00 -20.08
N GLU A 134 -44.34 -19.77 -21.10
CA GLU A 134 -43.53 -20.84 -21.70
C GLU A 134 -42.13 -20.32 -22.02
N VAL A 135 -41.35 -19.98 -20.98
CA VAL A 135 -39.92 -19.65 -21.15
C VAL A 135 -39.18 -20.95 -21.49
N PRO A 136 -38.64 -21.09 -22.72
CA PRO A 136 -37.78 -22.22 -23.03
C PRO A 136 -36.55 -22.12 -22.13
N THR A 137 -36.27 -23.17 -21.38
CA THR A 137 -35.00 -23.34 -20.67
C THR A 137 -33.89 -23.33 -21.70
N TRP A 138 -33.33 -22.16 -21.97
CA TRP A 138 -32.06 -22.02 -22.63
C TRP A 138 -31.05 -22.69 -21.68
N GLU A 139 -30.60 -23.89 -21.98
CA GLU A 139 -29.31 -24.30 -21.47
C GLU A 139 -28.31 -23.47 -22.26
N ILE A 140 -27.42 -22.73 -21.57
CA ILE A 140 -26.28 -22.11 -22.27
C ILE A 140 -25.47 -23.29 -22.80
N GLY A 141 -25.69 -23.63 -24.07
CA GLY A 141 -25.05 -24.76 -24.70
C GLY A 141 -23.54 -24.61 -24.61
N ILE A 142 -22.85 -25.70 -24.31
CA ILE A 142 -21.40 -25.75 -24.48
C ILE A 142 -21.13 -25.73 -25.98
N TYR A 143 -20.64 -24.60 -26.51
CA TYR A 143 -20.27 -24.51 -27.92
C TYR A 143 -19.13 -25.49 -28.21
N LYS A 144 -19.23 -26.20 -29.34
CA LYS A 144 -18.32 -27.31 -29.73
C LYS A 144 -16.85 -26.87 -29.89
N ASP A 145 -16.61 -25.58 -30.03
CA ASP A 145 -15.33 -24.95 -30.25
C ASP A 145 -14.71 -24.34 -28.98
N MET A 146 -15.35 -24.47 -27.81
CA MET A 146 -14.78 -23.95 -26.57
C MET A 146 -13.72 -24.89 -26.00
N GLU A 147 -12.54 -24.32 -25.76
CA GLU A 147 -11.46 -25.00 -25.06
C GLU A 147 -11.84 -25.20 -23.58
N GLN A 148 -11.48 -26.36 -23.01
CA GLN A 148 -11.77 -26.71 -21.62
C GLN A 148 -10.62 -26.31 -20.69
N LYS A 149 -10.96 -25.92 -19.45
CA LYS A 149 -9.95 -25.71 -18.40
C LYS A 149 -9.81 -26.96 -17.54
N ASN A 150 -8.58 -27.39 -17.28
CA ASN A 150 -8.30 -28.35 -16.22
C ASN A 150 -8.70 -27.72 -14.87
N GLY A 151 -9.70 -28.27 -14.20
CA GLY A 151 -10.27 -27.64 -13.00
C GLY A 151 -9.27 -27.42 -11.89
N LYS A 152 -8.38 -28.39 -11.65
CA LYS A 152 -7.34 -28.28 -10.62
C LYS A 152 -6.39 -27.11 -10.90
N MET A 153 -5.94 -26.96 -12.14
CA MET A 153 -5.05 -25.85 -12.53
C MET A 153 -5.78 -24.51 -12.53
N PHE A 154 -7.05 -24.49 -12.97
CA PHE A 154 -7.85 -23.29 -12.95
C PHE A 154 -8.03 -22.74 -11.53
N PHE A 155 -8.51 -23.56 -10.59
CA PHE A 155 -8.72 -23.11 -9.21
C PHE A 155 -7.41 -22.80 -8.48
N PHE A 156 -6.28 -23.39 -8.90
CA PHE A 156 -4.97 -23.05 -8.35
C PHE A 156 -4.57 -21.58 -8.65
N PHE A 157 -4.85 -21.08 -9.85
CA PHE A 157 -4.53 -19.69 -10.25
C PHE A 157 -5.67 -18.70 -10.04
N LEU A 158 -6.89 -19.16 -9.77
CA LEU A 158 -8.08 -18.30 -9.70
C LEU A 158 -7.95 -17.16 -8.68
N GLN A 159 -7.30 -17.38 -7.55
CA GLN A 159 -7.08 -16.31 -6.56
C GLN A 159 -6.21 -15.19 -7.14
N ASP A 160 -5.10 -15.55 -7.78
CA ASP A 160 -4.17 -14.60 -8.39
C ASP A 160 -4.85 -13.84 -9.55
N ASP A 161 -5.71 -14.50 -10.33
CA ASP A 161 -6.49 -13.87 -11.39
C ASP A 161 -7.50 -12.86 -10.83
N LEU A 162 -8.24 -13.23 -9.78
CA LEU A 162 -9.18 -12.33 -9.09
C LEU A 162 -8.48 -11.11 -8.50
N ASP A 163 -7.31 -11.30 -7.88
CA ASP A 163 -6.52 -10.22 -7.31
C ASP A 163 -5.96 -9.31 -8.41
N THR A 164 -5.45 -9.89 -9.50
CA THR A 164 -4.98 -9.15 -10.69
C THR A 164 -6.08 -8.29 -11.29
N VAL A 165 -7.29 -8.85 -11.47
CA VAL A 165 -8.45 -8.10 -11.97
C VAL A 165 -8.79 -6.96 -11.02
N ARG A 166 -8.83 -7.19 -9.70
CA ARG A 166 -9.18 -6.15 -8.73
C ARG A 166 -8.17 -5.00 -8.68
N GLU A 167 -6.89 -5.30 -8.87
CA GLU A 167 -5.83 -4.29 -8.89
C GLU A 167 -5.80 -3.49 -10.19
N CYS A 168 -6.18 -4.11 -11.31
CA CYS A 168 -6.03 -3.55 -12.66
C CYS A 168 -7.33 -3.12 -13.33
N VAL A 169 -8.49 -3.38 -12.72
CA VAL A 169 -9.79 -2.99 -13.27
C VAL A 169 -9.88 -1.47 -13.34
N THR A 170 -10.40 -0.99 -14.46
CA THR A 170 -10.69 0.42 -14.72
C THR A 170 -12.10 0.50 -15.28
N ASP A 171 -12.64 1.70 -15.44
CA ASP A 171 -13.89 1.91 -16.19
C ASP A 171 -13.64 1.56 -17.68
N ARG A 172 -13.96 0.32 -18.05
CA ARG A 172 -13.74 -0.30 -19.37
C ARG A 172 -14.89 0.04 -20.31
N ILE A 173 -16.10 0.16 -19.78
CA ILE A 173 -17.29 0.51 -20.56
C ILE A 173 -17.53 2.02 -20.69
N LYS A 174 -16.73 2.84 -19.98
CA LYS A 174 -16.71 4.31 -20.01
C LYS A 174 -18.02 4.94 -19.54
N ASP A 175 -18.67 4.34 -18.55
CA ASP A 175 -19.92 4.84 -17.97
C ASP A 175 -19.70 5.75 -16.74
N GLY A 176 -18.43 6.02 -16.40
CA GLY A 176 -18.04 6.84 -15.24
C GLY A 176 -17.94 6.05 -13.94
N GLN A 177 -18.12 4.73 -13.96
CA GLN A 177 -18.00 3.85 -12.82
C GLN A 177 -17.11 2.63 -13.08
N ILE A 178 -16.81 1.93 -11.99
CA ILE A 178 -16.31 0.55 -12.08
C ILE A 178 -17.39 -0.34 -11.48
N ASN A 179 -18.07 -1.13 -12.31
CA ASN A 179 -19.17 -2.00 -11.92
C ASN A 179 -18.96 -3.44 -12.43
N CYS A 180 -19.97 -4.30 -12.26
CA CYS A 180 -19.89 -5.72 -12.58
C CYS A 180 -19.48 -5.99 -14.04
N MET A 181 -19.88 -5.13 -14.98
CA MET A 181 -19.52 -5.22 -16.39
C MET A 181 -18.01 -5.03 -16.61
N ASP A 182 -17.39 -4.06 -15.92
CA ASP A 182 -15.95 -3.78 -16.05
C ASP A 182 -15.09 -4.93 -15.53
N TYR A 183 -15.50 -5.47 -14.38
CA TYR A 183 -14.87 -6.63 -13.77
C TYR A 183 -15.00 -7.87 -14.67
N ALA A 184 -16.17 -8.10 -15.26
CA ALA A 184 -16.36 -9.20 -16.20
C ALA A 184 -15.49 -9.04 -17.45
N ILE A 185 -15.44 -7.86 -18.08
CA ILE A 185 -14.56 -7.62 -19.24
C ILE A 185 -13.08 -7.80 -18.87
N ALA A 186 -12.63 -7.26 -17.74
CA ALA A 186 -11.24 -7.38 -17.31
C ALA A 186 -10.84 -8.85 -17.09
N PHE A 187 -11.70 -9.62 -16.42
CA PHE A 187 -11.47 -11.05 -16.20
C PHE A 187 -11.51 -11.83 -17.51
N TYR A 188 -12.46 -11.54 -18.40
CA TYR A 188 -12.55 -12.16 -19.73
C TYR A 188 -11.27 -11.96 -20.55
N ILE A 189 -10.70 -10.74 -20.54
CA ILE A 189 -9.43 -10.44 -21.21
C ILE A 189 -8.29 -11.24 -20.59
N LEU A 190 -8.18 -11.27 -19.26
CA LEU A 190 -7.11 -11.98 -18.56
C LEU A 190 -7.18 -13.49 -18.86
N ALA A 191 -8.36 -14.08 -18.68
CA ALA A 191 -8.62 -15.50 -18.85
C ALA A 191 -8.28 -15.99 -20.27
N ASN A 192 -8.60 -15.20 -21.30
CA ASN A 192 -8.39 -15.59 -22.70
C ASN A 192 -7.03 -15.15 -23.28
N ASN A 193 -6.24 -14.30 -22.59
CA ASN A 193 -4.91 -13.86 -23.06
C ASN A 193 -3.73 -14.41 -22.22
N SER A 194 -4.01 -15.18 -21.16
CA SER A 194 -2.97 -15.81 -20.35
C SER A 194 -2.22 -16.91 -21.13
N ARG A 195 -0.91 -17.07 -20.86
CA ARG A 195 0.02 -17.90 -21.66
C ARG A 195 -0.18 -19.42 -21.57
N ALA A 196 -1.11 -19.90 -20.74
CA ALA A 196 -1.38 -21.33 -20.62
C ALA A 196 -2.66 -21.65 -21.43
N PRO A 197 -2.70 -22.77 -22.19
CA PRO A 197 -3.90 -23.18 -22.92
C PRO A 197 -4.99 -23.52 -21.91
N MET A 198 -5.89 -22.56 -21.65
CA MET A 198 -6.75 -22.55 -20.48
C MET A 198 -8.15 -22.03 -20.82
N GLY A 199 -8.74 -22.46 -21.92
CA GLY A 199 -10.20 -22.47 -22.09
C GLY A 199 -10.90 -21.14 -22.38
N SER A 200 -12.05 -21.22 -23.04
CA SER A 200 -12.86 -20.07 -23.45
C SER A 200 -13.73 -19.57 -22.29
N ALA A 201 -13.39 -18.41 -21.72
CA ALA A 201 -14.31 -17.72 -20.81
C ALA A 201 -15.42 -17.03 -21.63
N ARG A 202 -16.61 -16.88 -21.06
CA ARG A 202 -17.73 -16.08 -21.62
C ARG A 202 -18.22 -15.07 -20.58
N ILE A 203 -18.73 -13.94 -21.05
CA ILE A 203 -19.39 -12.94 -20.23
C ILE A 203 -20.87 -13.29 -20.17
N ILE A 204 -21.38 -13.50 -18.96
CA ILE A 204 -22.74 -13.96 -18.69
C ILE A 204 -23.49 -12.87 -17.95
N ALA A 205 -24.71 -12.58 -18.36
CA ALA A 205 -25.65 -11.73 -17.62
C ALA A 205 -26.72 -12.59 -16.96
N ASN A 206 -27.31 -12.11 -15.86
CA ASN A 206 -28.45 -12.75 -15.22
C ASN A 206 -29.49 -11.69 -14.83
N ASP A 207 -30.68 -11.78 -15.42
CA ASP A 207 -31.74 -10.77 -15.25
C ASP A 207 -32.34 -10.79 -13.84
N LYS A 208 -32.40 -11.96 -13.19
CA LYS A 208 -32.99 -12.11 -11.86
C LYS A 208 -32.21 -11.34 -10.81
N ILE A 209 -30.88 -11.30 -10.93
CA ILE A 209 -30.01 -10.55 -10.01
C ILE A 209 -29.50 -9.24 -10.63
N ASN A 210 -29.94 -8.92 -11.86
CA ASN A 210 -29.49 -7.79 -12.67
C ASN A 210 -27.96 -7.60 -12.63
N HIS A 211 -27.22 -8.65 -12.97
CA HIS A 211 -25.77 -8.70 -12.76
C HIS A 211 -25.01 -9.36 -13.92
N VAL A 212 -23.77 -8.94 -14.15
CA VAL A 212 -22.88 -9.47 -15.19
C VAL A 212 -21.64 -10.09 -14.55
N PHE A 213 -21.27 -11.30 -14.96
CA PHE A 213 -20.20 -12.11 -14.40
C PHE A 213 -19.57 -13.01 -15.48
N ILE A 214 -18.73 -13.97 -15.06
CA ILE A 214 -17.99 -14.83 -16.00
C ILE A 214 -18.47 -16.28 -15.93
N GLY A 215 -18.71 -16.88 -17.08
CA GLY A 215 -18.85 -18.32 -17.24
C GLY A 215 -17.54 -18.93 -17.75
N VAL A 216 -17.17 -20.08 -17.20
CA VAL A 216 -16.00 -20.85 -17.64
C VAL A 216 -16.38 -22.32 -17.77
N ILE A 217 -15.91 -23.01 -18.81
CA ILE A 217 -16.01 -24.47 -18.85
C ILE A 217 -14.84 -25.10 -18.10
N ILE A 218 -15.19 -25.89 -17.10
CA ILE A 218 -14.26 -26.66 -16.27
C ILE A 218 -14.75 -28.10 -16.25
N ASP A 219 -13.91 -29.05 -16.69
CA ASP A 219 -14.22 -30.48 -16.67
C ASP A 219 -15.64 -30.80 -17.22
N ASP A 220 -15.96 -30.28 -18.42
CA ASP A 220 -17.24 -30.41 -19.14
C ASP A 220 -18.46 -29.69 -18.51
N GLU A 221 -18.26 -28.86 -17.48
CA GLU A 221 -19.35 -28.14 -16.82
C GLU A 221 -19.16 -26.62 -16.86
N TRP A 222 -20.26 -25.88 -16.94
CA TRP A 222 -20.24 -24.44 -16.69
C TRP A 222 -20.01 -24.16 -15.22
N VAL A 223 -19.01 -23.34 -14.95
CA VAL A 223 -18.76 -22.74 -13.65
C VAL A 223 -18.89 -21.23 -13.78
N PHE A 224 -19.84 -20.66 -13.03
CA PHE A 224 -20.12 -19.23 -13.02
C PHE A 224 -19.41 -18.55 -11.86
N ILE A 225 -18.65 -17.51 -12.16
CA ILE A 225 -17.69 -16.88 -11.28
C ILE A 225 -17.96 -15.39 -11.20
N GLU A 226 -18.12 -14.90 -9.98
CA GLU A 226 -18.14 -13.50 -9.60
C GLU A 226 -16.71 -12.92 -9.64
N PRO A 227 -16.37 -12.09 -10.63
CA PRO A 227 -15.03 -11.54 -10.72
C PRO A 227 -14.75 -10.46 -9.65
N GLN A 228 -15.79 -9.95 -8.97
CA GLN A 228 -15.65 -9.01 -7.85
C GLN A 228 -15.38 -9.72 -6.51
N ALA A 229 -15.36 -11.06 -6.48
CA ALA A 229 -15.18 -11.82 -5.26
C ALA A 229 -13.80 -11.56 -4.63
N ARG A 230 -13.77 -11.57 -3.29
CA ARG A 230 -12.52 -11.36 -2.52
C ARG A 230 -11.67 -12.61 -2.39
N SER A 231 -12.25 -13.79 -2.61
CA SER A 231 -11.54 -15.06 -2.47
C SER A 231 -12.05 -16.11 -3.44
N ALA A 232 -11.15 -16.96 -3.92
CA ALA A 232 -11.47 -18.09 -4.78
C ALA A 232 -12.44 -19.09 -4.11
N GLY A 233 -12.41 -19.22 -2.77
CA GLY A 233 -13.34 -20.06 -2.03
C GLY A 233 -14.78 -19.53 -1.96
N TRP A 234 -15.01 -18.28 -2.38
CA TRP A 234 -16.30 -17.57 -2.34
C TRP A 234 -16.52 -16.77 -3.63
N CYS A 235 -16.19 -17.37 -4.77
CA CYS A 235 -16.33 -16.71 -6.07
C CYS A 235 -17.42 -17.33 -6.92
N ARG A 236 -17.95 -18.51 -6.58
CA ARG A 236 -19.06 -19.10 -7.35
C ARG A 236 -20.33 -18.30 -7.14
N MET A 237 -21.08 -18.03 -8.21
CA MET A 237 -22.28 -17.21 -8.15
C MET A 237 -23.30 -17.74 -7.14
N GLU A 238 -23.46 -19.06 -7.05
CA GLU A 238 -24.35 -19.73 -6.09
C GLU A 238 -23.95 -19.51 -4.64
N GLN A 239 -22.67 -19.23 -4.38
CA GLN A 239 -22.16 -18.95 -3.03
C GLN A 239 -22.27 -17.46 -2.70
N VAL A 240 -21.86 -16.60 -3.64
CA VAL A 240 -21.86 -15.12 -3.46
C VAL A 240 -23.26 -14.60 -3.21
N TRP A 241 -24.26 -15.16 -3.89
CA TRP A 241 -25.64 -14.68 -3.89
C TRP A 241 -26.59 -15.55 -3.06
N LYS A 242 -26.07 -16.54 -2.32
CA LYS A 242 -26.88 -17.50 -1.55
C LYS A 242 -27.72 -16.83 -0.46
N ASP A 243 -27.14 -15.86 0.23
CA ASP A 243 -27.70 -15.28 1.46
C ASP A 243 -28.42 -13.94 1.22
N ARG A 244 -28.64 -13.56 -0.04
CA ARG A 244 -29.40 -12.36 -0.43
C ARG A 244 -30.89 -12.66 -0.34
N THR A 245 -31.61 -11.97 0.53
CA THR A 245 -33.05 -12.22 0.77
C THR A 245 -33.95 -11.71 -0.35
N ASP A 246 -33.48 -10.75 -1.13
CA ASP A 246 -34.19 -10.04 -2.19
C ASP A 246 -33.81 -10.51 -3.60
N LEU A 247 -32.56 -10.95 -3.80
CA LEU A 247 -32.00 -11.31 -5.11
C LEU A 247 -31.20 -12.61 -5.02
N VAL A 248 -31.90 -13.74 -4.96
CA VAL A 248 -31.27 -15.09 -4.95
C VAL A 248 -30.89 -15.48 -6.37
N TYR A 249 -29.60 -15.78 -6.58
CA TYR A 249 -29.09 -16.26 -7.86
C TYR A 249 -29.80 -17.54 -8.32
N ASP A 250 -30.12 -17.59 -9.60
CA ASP A 250 -30.77 -18.72 -10.23
C ASP A 250 -30.19 -18.87 -11.64
N PRO A 251 -29.46 -19.97 -11.92
CA PRO A 251 -28.76 -20.15 -13.18
C PRO A 251 -29.71 -20.24 -14.37
N ARG A 252 -31.02 -20.46 -14.13
CA ARG A 252 -32.10 -20.37 -15.14
C ARG A 252 -32.49 -18.93 -15.51
N TYR A 253 -31.70 -17.93 -15.13
CA TYR A 253 -31.76 -16.56 -15.68
C TYR A 253 -30.47 -16.07 -16.37
N ASN A 254 -29.42 -16.90 -16.45
CA ASN A 254 -28.17 -16.62 -17.17
C ASN A 254 -28.35 -16.44 -18.70
N TYR A 255 -27.54 -15.64 -19.37
CA TYR A 255 -27.43 -15.68 -20.83
C TYR A 255 -26.08 -15.11 -21.28
N ASP A 256 -25.58 -15.59 -22.42
CA ASP A 256 -24.30 -15.15 -22.96
C ASP A 256 -24.44 -13.76 -23.60
N VAL A 257 -23.67 -12.79 -23.10
CA VAL A 257 -23.60 -11.41 -23.61
C VAL A 257 -22.20 -11.07 -24.13
N THR A 258 -21.33 -12.07 -24.33
CA THR A 258 -19.91 -11.90 -24.67
C THR A 258 -19.73 -11.02 -25.90
N GLU A 259 -20.40 -11.34 -27.01
CA GLU A 259 -20.24 -10.58 -28.26
C GLU A 259 -20.69 -9.13 -28.10
N TYR A 260 -21.84 -8.91 -27.44
CA TYR A 260 -22.35 -7.56 -27.17
C TYR A 260 -21.35 -6.76 -26.31
N MET A 261 -20.92 -7.33 -25.18
CA MET A 261 -20.02 -6.67 -24.23
C MET A 261 -18.63 -6.43 -24.82
N TRP A 262 -18.13 -7.38 -25.61
CA TRP A 262 -16.84 -7.28 -26.28
C TRP A 262 -16.84 -6.26 -27.40
N HIS A 263 -17.91 -6.24 -28.20
CA HIS A 263 -18.12 -5.21 -29.21
C HIS A 263 -18.15 -3.82 -28.56
N LYS A 264 -18.93 -3.67 -27.49
CA LYS A 264 -19.01 -2.44 -26.70
C LYS A 264 -17.63 -1.99 -26.19
N TYR A 265 -16.88 -2.90 -25.58
CA TYR A 265 -15.51 -2.62 -25.12
C TYR A 265 -14.56 -2.17 -26.24
N LYS A 266 -14.61 -2.82 -27.39
CA LYS A 266 -13.66 -2.56 -28.50
C LYS A 266 -13.99 -1.30 -29.30
N TYR A 267 -15.26 -1.02 -29.55
CA TYR A 267 -15.67 -0.09 -30.60
C TYR A 267 -16.41 1.15 -30.10
N ASP A 268 -16.91 1.17 -28.87
CA ASP A 268 -17.92 2.16 -28.46
C ASP A 268 -17.32 3.53 -28.08
N ARG A 269 -17.44 4.46 -29.05
CA ARG A 269 -18.02 5.80 -28.86
C ARG A 269 -19.53 5.65 -29.13
N TRP A 270 -20.38 5.99 -28.16
CA TRP A 270 -21.84 5.74 -28.20
C TRP A 270 -22.56 6.26 -29.46
N ASP A 271 -23.33 5.37 -30.11
CA ASP A 271 -24.59 5.69 -30.79
C ASP A 271 -25.76 5.09 -29.98
N LYS A 272 -26.66 5.96 -29.51
CA LYS A 272 -27.76 5.66 -28.57
C LYS A 272 -28.88 4.79 -29.16
N THR A 273 -28.80 4.41 -30.44
CA THR A 273 -29.89 3.76 -31.17
C THR A 273 -29.93 2.23 -31.03
N LEU A 274 -28.94 1.59 -30.39
CA LEU A 274 -28.82 0.13 -30.27
C LEU A 274 -29.47 -0.50 -29.01
N LEU A 275 -30.28 0.24 -28.25
CA LEU A 275 -30.95 -0.25 -27.02
C LEU A 275 -32.18 -1.14 -27.26
N VAL A 276 -32.42 -1.60 -28.48
CA VAL A 276 -33.40 -2.66 -28.75
C VAL A 276 -32.66 -3.98 -28.60
N ARG A 277 -33.16 -4.89 -27.73
CA ARG A 277 -32.60 -6.22 -27.41
C ARG A 277 -31.69 -6.74 -28.55
N PRO A 278 -30.43 -7.14 -28.26
CA PRO A 278 -29.59 -7.72 -29.30
C PRO A 278 -30.37 -8.87 -29.97
N PRO A 279 -30.40 -8.93 -31.31
CA PRO A 279 -31.09 -10.03 -31.98
C PRO A 279 -30.49 -11.33 -31.45
N ILE A 280 -31.35 -12.21 -30.93
CA ILE A 280 -30.99 -13.56 -30.52
C ILE A 280 -30.36 -14.20 -31.76
N TYR A 281 -29.04 -14.37 -31.74
CA TYR A 281 -28.33 -15.09 -32.77
C TYR A 281 -28.67 -16.56 -32.61
N ASN A 282 -29.80 -16.96 -33.21
CA ASN A 282 -30.11 -18.36 -33.42
C ASN A 282 -29.08 -18.88 -34.41
N GLY A 283 -28.05 -19.55 -33.89
CA GLY A 283 -27.07 -20.27 -34.70
C GLY A 283 -27.78 -21.27 -35.61
N LYS A 284 -28.05 -20.85 -36.84
CA LYS A 284 -28.27 -21.72 -37.98
C LYS A 284 -27.28 -21.29 -39.06
N GLU A 285 -26.34 -22.20 -39.28
CA GLU A 285 -25.36 -22.37 -40.38
C GLU A 285 -25.10 -21.20 -41.32
#